data_AF-A0A3S2YMH8-F1
#
_entry.id   AF-A0A3S2YMH8-F1
#
_cell.length_a   1.000
_cell.length_b   1.000
_cell.length_c   1.000
_cell.angle_alpha   90.00
_cell.angle_beta   90.00
_cell.angle_gamma   90.00
#
_symmetry.space_group_name_H-M   'P 1'
#
loop_
_entity.id
_entity.type
_entity.pdbx_description
1 polymer ?
#
loop_
_entity_poly.entity_id
_entity_poly.type
_entity_poly.pdbx_seq_one_letter_code
_entity_poly.pdbx_strand_id
1 'polypeptide(L)'
;MDAAEVSRAEGDARREALLALHAERETLERRLALARQQRLYLTDEGATRAAQDDERALLRDLDRVMTRIRAAEVQSRPGSRKW
;
A
#
# COMPACT_ATOMS: atom_id res chain seq x y z
N MET A 1 -32.70 -3.00 10.19
CA MET A 1 -31.68 -3.78 9.46
C MET A 1 -31.60 -5.15 10.07
N ASP A 2 -31.62 -6.16 9.22
CA ASP A 2 -31.42 -7.57 9.60
C ASP A 2 -29.93 -7.83 9.90
N ALA A 3 -29.61 -8.79 10.78
CA ALA A 3 -28.24 -9.16 11.12
C ALA A 3 -27.44 -9.63 9.89
N ALA A 4 -28.11 -10.26 8.92
CA ALA A 4 -27.50 -10.63 7.64
C ALA A 4 -27.13 -9.41 6.78
N GLU A 5 -27.91 -8.33 6.87
CA GLU A 5 -27.67 -7.08 6.13
C GLU A 5 -26.47 -6.32 6.71
N VAL A 6 -26.36 -6.26 8.04
CA VAL A 6 -25.20 -5.67 8.74
C VAL A 6 -23.92 -6.43 8.41
N SER A 7 -23.94 -7.76 8.48
CA SER A 7 -22.78 -8.61 8.16
C SER A 7 -22.30 -8.43 6.71
N ARG A 8 -23.22 -8.28 5.76
CA ARG A 8 -22.89 -7.99 4.36
C ARG A 8 -22.23 -6.63 4.20
N ALA A 9 -22.82 -5.58 4.81
CA ALA A 9 -22.28 -4.23 4.76
C ALA A 9 -20.85 -4.14 5.36
N GLU A 10 -20.58 -4.85 6.46
CA GLU A 10 -19.23 -4.96 7.03
C GLU A 10 -18.25 -5.68 6.10
N GLY A 11 -18.71 -6.72 5.38
CA GLY A 11 -17.92 -7.41 4.37
C GLY A 11 -17.55 -6.50 3.19
N ASP A 12 -18.52 -5.74 2.69
CA ASP A 12 -18.33 -4.79 1.60
C ASP A 12 -17.38 -3.65 1.99
N ALA A 13 -17.55 -3.08 3.20
CA ALA A 13 -16.64 -2.05 3.71
C ALA A 13 -15.20 -2.56 3.86
N ARG A 14 -15.00 -3.80 4.34
CA ARG A 14 -13.67 -4.42 4.41
C ARG A 14 -13.06 -4.61 3.02
N ARG A 15 -13.87 -5.00 2.03
CA ARG A 15 -13.42 -5.16 0.64
C ARG A 15 -13.02 -3.82 0.04
N GLU A 16 -13.80 -2.76 0.25
CA GLU A 16 -13.48 -1.40 -0.20
C GLU A 16 -12.16 -0.89 0.41
N ALA A 17 -11.98 -1.07 1.72
CA ALA A 17 -10.74 -0.70 2.40
C ALA A 17 -9.51 -1.44 1.84
N LEU A 18 -9.65 -2.74 1.51
CA LEU A 18 -8.57 -3.51 0.88
C LEU A 18 -8.25 -3.00 -0.54
N LEU A 19 -9.27 -2.65 -1.33
CA LEU A 19 -9.07 -2.06 -2.66
C LEU A 19 -8.35 -0.70 -2.58
N ALA A 20 -8.70 0.13 -1.59
CA ALA A 20 -8.02 1.40 -1.36
C ALA A 20 -6.52 1.22 -1.04
N LEU A 21 -6.17 0.22 -0.21
CA LEU A 21 -4.76 -0.11 0.05
C LEU A 21 -4.01 -0.56 -1.20
N HIS A 22 -4.66 -1.32 -2.09
CA HIS A 22 -4.04 -1.69 -3.37
C HIS A 22 -3.86 -0.49 -4.32
N ALA A 23 -4.80 0.45 -4.35
CA ALA A 23 -4.66 1.68 -5.11
C ALA A 23 -3.50 2.56 -4.59
N GLU A 24 -3.32 2.60 -3.26
CA GLU A 24 -2.18 3.26 -2.62
C GLU A 24 -0.86 2.57 -3.00
N ARG A 25 -0.80 1.23 -2.94
CA ARG A 25 0.37 0.43 -3.37
C ARG A 25 0.76 0.78 -4.82
N GLU A 26 -0.19 0.73 -5.74
CA GLU A 26 0.06 0.99 -7.16
C GLU A 26 0.59 2.43 -7.38
N THR A 27 0.08 3.39 -6.63
CA THR A 27 0.54 4.77 -6.67
C THR A 27 1.99 4.91 -6.18
N LEU A 28 2.35 4.23 -5.10
CA LEU A 28 3.72 4.18 -4.60
C LEU A 28 4.67 3.48 -5.58
N GLU A 29 4.25 2.36 -6.19
CA GLU A 29 5.01 1.64 -7.21
C GLU A 29 5.29 2.52 -8.45
N ARG A 30 4.29 3.26 -8.94
CA ARG A 30 4.47 4.22 -10.04
C ARG A 30 5.46 5.33 -9.69
N ARG A 31 5.34 5.92 -8.49
CA ARG A 31 6.26 6.96 -8.01
C ARG A 31 7.69 6.43 -7.90
N LEU A 32 7.85 5.20 -7.40
CA LEU A 32 9.14 4.53 -7.28
C LEU A 32 9.77 4.27 -8.65
N ALA A 33 8.98 3.80 -9.62
CA ALA A 33 9.45 3.60 -10.99
C ALA A 33 9.94 4.92 -11.63
N LEU A 34 9.17 6.00 -11.46
CA LEU A 34 9.55 7.33 -11.93
C LEU A 34 10.85 7.84 -11.27
N ALA A 35 10.95 7.73 -9.94
CA ALA A 35 12.14 8.17 -9.19
C ALA A 35 13.41 7.40 -9.65
N ARG A 36 13.28 6.09 -9.86
CA ARG A 36 14.36 5.25 -10.39
C ARG A 36 14.79 5.67 -11.80
N GLN A 37 13.83 5.96 -12.67
CA GLN A 37 14.12 6.42 -14.03
C GLN A 37 14.80 7.79 -14.02
N GLN A 38 14.30 8.74 -13.23
CA GLN A 38 14.89 10.08 -13.12
C GLN A 38 16.34 10.03 -12.64
N ARG A 39 16.66 9.16 -11.66
CA ARG A 39 18.02 9.02 -11.13
C ARG A 39 19.05 8.64 -12.18
N LEU A 40 18.66 7.91 -13.24
CA LEU A 40 19.58 7.52 -14.33
C LEU A 40 20.16 8.71 -15.10
N TYR A 41 19.50 9.87 -15.02
CA TYR A 41 19.88 11.07 -15.77
C TYR A 41 20.38 12.21 -14.86
N LEU A 42 20.49 11.97 -13.55
CA LEU A 42 21.05 12.96 -12.63
C LEU A 42 22.58 12.98 -12.74
N THR A 43 23.13 14.17 -12.86
CA THR A 43 24.58 14.42 -12.95
C THR A 43 25.14 15.16 -11.75
N ASP A 44 24.27 15.79 -10.95
CA ASP A 44 24.63 16.46 -9.72
C ASP A 44 24.60 15.48 -8.53
N GLU A 45 25.66 15.50 -7.72
CA GLU A 45 25.79 14.60 -6.56
C GLU A 45 24.75 14.91 -5.47
N GLY A 46 24.40 16.19 -5.28
CA GLY A 46 23.38 16.62 -4.32
C GLY A 46 21.99 16.13 -4.73
N ALA A 47 21.63 16.33 -6.00
CA ALA A 47 20.39 15.83 -6.59
C ALA A 47 20.32 14.29 -6.55
N THR A 48 21.45 13.61 -6.78
CA THR A 48 21.53 12.15 -6.69
C THR A 48 21.27 11.67 -5.26
N ARG A 49 21.84 12.32 -4.25
CA ARG A 49 21.60 11.97 -2.84
C ARG A 49 20.15 12.24 -2.43
N ALA A 50 19.58 13.38 -2.81
CA ALA A 50 18.18 13.68 -2.57
C ALA A 50 17.25 12.62 -3.19
N ALA A 51 17.48 12.24 -4.45
CA ALA A 51 16.70 11.20 -5.12
C ALA A 51 16.82 9.82 -4.46
N GLN A 52 17.99 9.49 -3.87
CA GLN A 52 18.16 8.26 -3.10
C GLN A 52 17.37 8.29 -1.78
N ASP A 53 17.32 9.43 -1.11
CA ASP A 53 16.56 9.58 0.14
C ASP A 53 15.05 9.53 -0.13
N ASP A 54 14.59 10.14 -1.23
CA ASP A 54 13.21 10.03 -1.70
C ASP A 54 12.85 8.58 -2.06
N GLU A 55 13.73 7.86 -2.77
CA GLU A 55 13.52 6.43 -3.06
C GLU A 55 13.40 5.61 -1.77
N ARG A 56 14.25 5.85 -0.77
CA ARG A 56 14.20 5.16 0.53
C ARG A 56 12.89 5.46 1.27
N ALA A 57 12.40 6.69 1.21
CA ALA A 57 11.12 7.06 1.81
C ALA A 57 9.97 6.31 1.13
N LEU A 58 9.92 6.30 -0.20
CA LEU A 58 8.91 5.56 -0.98
C LEU A 58 8.92 4.06 -0.68
N LEU A 59 10.10 3.45 -0.53
CA LEU A 59 10.23 2.03 -0.18
C LEU A 59 9.70 1.73 1.23
N ARG A 60 9.94 2.60 2.21
CA ARG A 60 9.40 2.45 3.57
C ARG A 60 7.88 2.56 3.60
N ASP A 61 7.32 3.48 2.82
CA ASP A 61 5.87 3.64 2.73
C ASP A 61 5.23 2.45 2.01
N LEU A 62 5.88 1.92 0.96
CA LEU A 62 5.44 0.71 0.27
C LEU A 62 5.41 -0.50 1.21
N ASP A 63 6.45 -0.69 2.03
CA ASP A 63 6.52 -1.77 3.02
C ASP A 63 5.37 -1.69 4.05
N ARG A 64 5.06 -0.49 4.53
CA ARG A 64 3.93 -0.26 5.44
C ARG A 64 2.60 -0.62 4.80
N VAL A 65 2.38 -0.21 3.55
CA VAL A 65 1.15 -0.52 2.80
C VAL A 65 1.03 -2.03 2.56
N MET A 66 2.12 -2.69 2.16
CA MET A 66 2.16 -4.14 1.96
C MET A 66 1.84 -4.91 3.24
N THR A 67 2.35 -4.44 4.39
CA THR A 67 2.03 -5.02 5.70
C THR A 67 0.54 -4.88 6.04
N ARG A 68 -0.05 -3.70 5.76
CA ARG A 68 -1.50 -3.45 5.97
C ARG A 68 -2.37 -4.30 5.07
N ILE A 69 -2.01 -4.43 3.78
CA ILE A 69 -2.68 -5.34 2.83
C ILE A 69 -2.67 -6.75 3.42
N ARG A 70 -1.50 -7.23 3.86
CA ARG A 70 -1.38 -8.58 4.39
C ARG A 70 -2.23 -8.80 5.64
N ALA A 71 -2.26 -7.83 6.55
CA ALA A 71 -3.11 -7.89 7.74
C ALA A 71 -4.60 -7.93 7.39
N ALA A 72 -5.04 -7.13 6.40
CA ALA A 72 -6.41 -7.09 5.92
C ALA A 72 -6.82 -8.38 5.20
N GLU A 73 -5.93 -8.97 4.40
CA GLU A 73 -6.13 -10.28 3.78
C GLU A 73 -6.32 -11.37 4.83
N VAL A 74 -5.46 -11.41 5.85
CA VAL A 74 -5.54 -12.40 6.93
C VAL A 74 -6.87 -12.30 7.67
N GLN A 75 -7.31 -11.08 8.01
CA GLN A 75 -8.60 -10.82 8.65
C GLN A 75 -9.81 -11.18 7.77
N SER A 76 -9.64 -11.24 6.45
CA SER A 76 -10.71 -11.57 5.50
C SER A 76 -10.87 -13.07 5.27
N ARG A 77 -9.97 -13.92 5.80
CA ARG A 77 -10.04 -15.37 5.64
C ARG A 77 -11.11 -15.98 6.55
N PRO A 78 -11.99 -16.87 6.05
CA PRO A 78 -12.91 -17.64 6.88
C PRO A 78 -12.14 -18.44 7.94
N GLY A 79 -12.55 -18.35 9.21
CA GLY A 79 -11.90 -19.08 10.31
C GLY A 79 -10.65 -18.41 10.91
N SER A 80 -10.30 -17.19 10.48
CA SER A 80 -9.31 -16.38 11.17
C SER A 80 -9.82 -16.04 12.57
N ARG A 81 -9.27 -16.71 13.59
CA ARG A 81 -9.66 -16.52 14.99
C ARG A 81 -9.21 -15.11 15.40
N LYS A 82 -10.17 -14.23 15.70
CA LYS A 82 -9.89 -12.95 16.37
C LYS A 82 -9.44 -13.31 17.80
N TRP A 83 -8.16 -13.15 18.09
CA TRP A 83 -7.63 -13.32 19.44
C TRP A 83 -7.84 -12.04 20.23
#